data_AF-A0A8S8XR01-F1
#
_entry.id   AF-A0A8S8XR01-F1
#
_cell.length_a   1.000
_cell.length_b   1.000
_cell.length_c   1.000
_cell.angle_alpha   90.00
_cell.angle_beta   90.00
_cell.angle_gamma   90.00
#
_symmetry.space_group_name_H-M   'P 1'
#
loop_
_entity.id
_entity.type
_entity.pdbx_description
1 polymer ?
#
loop_
_entity_poly.entity_id
_entity_poly.type
_entity_poly.pdbx_seq_one_letter_code
_entity_poly.pdbx_strand_id
1 'polypeptide(L)'
;MAVSGSGTAAMEMIIANRFRPNDLVLVPTNGKFGERVAEMCKRFCNVKHIKYDWGRAFDLYELEQQLERKCYEAVLIVIMKQARE
;
A
#
# COMPACT_ATOMS: atom_id res chain seq x y z
N MET A 1 9.70 7.63 18.64
CA MET A 1 10.87 7.49 17.74
C MET A 1 10.58 8.24 16.45
N ALA A 2 11.61 8.77 15.81
CA ALA A 2 11.53 9.46 14.52
C ALA A 2 12.52 8.82 13.54
N VAL A 3 12.23 8.92 12.24
CA VAL A 3 13.16 8.54 11.17
C VAL A 3 13.89 9.79 10.73
N SER A 4 15.23 9.74 10.71
CA SER A 4 16.05 10.82 10.16
C SER A 4 15.92 10.85 8.64
N GLY A 5 14.85 11.45 8.13
CA GLY A 5 14.57 11.54 6.69
C GLY A 5 13.17 12.06 6.39
N SER A 6 12.84 12.15 5.09
CA SER A 6 11.51 12.55 4.64
C SER A 6 10.46 11.45 4.92
N GLY A 7 9.18 11.78 4.72
CA GLY A 7 8.10 10.78 4.79
C GLY A 7 8.30 9.60 3.82
N THR A 8 9.00 9.82 2.70
CA THR A 8 9.37 8.71 1.80
C THR A 8 10.41 7.79 2.43
N ALA A 9 11.42 8.34 3.12
CA ALA A 9 12.43 7.53 3.80
C ALA A 9 11.80 6.67 4.91
N ALA A 10 10.81 7.21 5.63
CA ALA A 10 10.04 6.45 6.61
C ALA A 10 9.28 5.28 5.97
N MET A 11 8.68 5.50 4.79
CA MET A 11 7.97 4.44 4.05
C MET A 11 8.93 3.34 3.56
N GLU A 12 10.06 3.72 2.97
CA GLU A 12 11.08 2.75 2.55
C GLU A 12 11.62 1.96 3.73
N MET A 13 11.87 2.61 4.87
CA MET A 13 12.31 1.93 6.10
C MET A 13 11.30 0.85 6.53
N ILE A 14 9.99 1.14 6.52
CA ILE A 14 8.96 0.16 6.88
C ILE A 14 9.00 -1.02 5.90
N ILE A 15 8.98 -0.75 4.58
CA ILE A 15 8.93 -1.79 3.55
C ILE A 15 10.18 -2.68 3.61
N ALA A 16 11.36 -2.09 3.73
CA ALA A 16 12.63 -2.80 3.71
C ALA A 16 12.85 -3.68 4.95
N ASN A 17 12.23 -3.34 6.10
CA ASN A 17 12.41 -4.10 7.34
C ASN A 17 11.26 -5.06 7.64
N ARG A 18 10.04 -4.77 7.16
CA ARG A 18 8.86 -5.58 7.49
C ARG A 18 8.70 -6.80 6.59
N PHE A 19 9.03 -6.68 5.31
CA PHE A 19 8.69 -7.69 4.30
C PHE A 19 9.90 -8.50 3.82
N ARG A 20 9.63 -9.75 3.47
CA ARG A 20 10.57 -10.70 2.89
C ARG A 20 10.24 -10.92 1.40
N PRO A 21 11.19 -11.42 0.59
CA PRO A 21 10.97 -11.63 -0.85
C PRO A 21 9.72 -12.44 -1.22
N ASN A 22 9.34 -13.41 -0.38
CA ASN A 22 8.20 -14.30 -0.66
C ASN A 22 6.87 -13.78 -0.10
N ASP A 23 6.88 -12.71 0.72
CA ASP A 23 5.64 -12.16 1.27
C ASP A 23 4.80 -11.57 0.14
N LEU A 24 3.48 -11.76 0.21
CA LEU A 24 2.53 -11.15 -0.71
C LEU A 24 1.83 -9.99 -0.01
N VAL A 25 1.99 -8.78 -0.54
CA VAL A 25 1.40 -7.55 0.01
C VAL A 25 0.32 -7.02 -0.92
N LEU A 26 -0.85 -6.72 -0.38
CA LEU A 26 -1.93 -6.05 -1.09
C LEU A 26 -1.73 -4.53 -1.02
N VAL A 27 -1.68 -3.86 -2.16
CA VAL A 27 -1.49 -2.40 -2.25
C VAL A 27 -2.57 -1.81 -3.16
N PRO A 28 -3.73 -1.39 -2.61
CA PRO A 28 -4.71 -0.64 -3.37
C PRO A 28 -4.29 0.83 -3.47
N THR A 29 -4.46 1.41 -4.66
CA THR A 29 -3.99 2.77 -4.93
C THR A 29 -5.05 3.59 -5.67
N ASN A 30 -5.30 4.80 -5.21
CA ASN A 30 -6.20 5.79 -5.81
C ASN A 30 -5.52 7.17 -5.90
N GLY A 31 -4.21 7.18 -6.09
CA GLY A 31 -3.40 8.40 -6.18
C GLY A 31 -1.90 8.14 -6.21
N LYS A 32 -1.14 9.19 -6.55
CA LYS A 32 0.31 9.16 -6.78
C LYS A 32 1.12 8.50 -5.66
N PHE A 33 0.82 8.82 -4.40
CA PHE A 33 1.59 8.31 -3.27
C PHE A 33 1.36 6.80 -3.07
N GLY A 34 0.13 6.31 -3.26
CA GLY A 34 -0.16 4.88 -3.20
C GLY A 34 0.58 4.13 -4.31
N GLU A 35 0.58 4.66 -5.54
CA GLU A 35 1.34 4.07 -6.64
C GLU A 35 2.84 4.00 -6.34
N ARG A 36 3.40 5.04 -5.71
CA ARG A 36 4.80 5.03 -5.28
C ARG A 36 5.09 3.96 -4.23
N VAL A 37 4.17 3.72 -3.29
CA VAL A 37 4.28 2.62 -2.30
C VAL A 37 4.29 1.27 -3.03
N ALA A 38 3.38 1.06 -3.97
CA ALA A 38 3.32 -0.19 -4.74
C ALA A 38 4.63 -0.45 -5.51
N GLU A 39 5.19 0.58 -6.16
CA GLU A 39 6.48 0.49 -6.86
C GLU A 39 7.66 0.22 -5.91
N MET A 40 7.66 0.80 -4.70
CA MET A 40 8.67 0.49 -3.68
C MET A 40 8.59 -0.97 -3.24
N CYS A 41 7.39 -1.48 -2.91
CA CYS A 41 7.19 -2.85 -2.46
C CYS A 41 7.69 -3.90 -3.45
N LYS A 42 7.53 -3.67 -4.76
CA LYS A 42 7.99 -4.58 -5.82
C LYS A 42 9.50 -4.86 -5.79
N ARG A 43 10.30 -4.01 -5.12
CA ARG A 43 11.75 -4.20 -4.96
C ARG A 43 12.11 -5.16 -3.82
N PHE A 44 11.17 -5.43 -2.90
CA PHE A 44 11.45 -6.15 -1.66
C PHE A 44 10.57 -7.41 -1.47
N CYS A 45 9.40 -7.47 -2.10
CA CYS A 45 8.41 -8.54 -1.91
C CYS A 45 7.45 -8.65 -3.10
N ASN A 46 6.55 -9.65 -3.07
CA ASN A 46 5.49 -9.80 -4.06
C ASN A 46 4.36 -8.81 -3.80
N VAL A 47 3.81 -8.22 -4.86
CA VAL A 47 2.79 -7.17 -4.74
C VAL A 47 1.56 -7.52 -5.57
N LYS A 48 0.39 -7.57 -4.91
CA LYS A 48 -0.91 -7.45 -5.58
C LYS A 48 -1.30 -5.98 -5.60
N HIS A 49 -1.08 -5.33 -6.74
CA HIS A 49 -1.42 -3.92 -6.95
C HIS A 49 -2.81 -3.81 -7.58
N ILE A 50 -3.76 -3.16 -6.89
CA ILE A 50 -5.08 -2.83 -7.43
C ILE A 50 -5.13 -1.32 -7.67
N LYS A 51 -5.32 -0.92 -8.93
CA LYS A 51 -5.35 0.48 -9.34
C LYS A 51 -6.80 0.94 -9.48
N TYR A 52 -7.17 1.91 -8.68
CA TYR A 52 -8.44 2.64 -8.77
C TYR A 52 -8.21 4.00 -9.43
N ASP A 53 -9.29 4.62 -9.89
CA ASP A 53 -9.26 5.99 -10.38
C ASP A 53 -8.73 6.94 -9.31
N TRP A 54 -7.91 7.90 -9.73
CA TRP A 54 -7.41 8.92 -8.82
C TRP A 54 -8.56 9.77 -8.27
N GLY A 55 -8.49 10.09 -6.98
CA GLY A 55 -9.53 10.89 -6.30
C GLY A 55 -10.76 10.09 -5.89
N ARG A 56 -10.93 8.85 -6.35
CA ARG A 56 -12.06 8.00 -5.94
C ARG A 56 -11.74 7.15 -4.72
N ALA A 57 -12.77 6.87 -3.92
CA ALA A 57 -12.67 5.92 -2.81
C ALA A 57 -12.41 4.49 -3.34
N PHE A 58 -11.83 3.64 -2.51
CA PHE A 58 -11.67 2.22 -2.84
C PHE A 58 -13.02 1.51 -2.87
N ASP A 59 -13.15 0.53 -3.76
CA ASP A 59 -14.25 -0.43 -3.68
C ASP A 59 -14.00 -1.38 -2.51
N LEU A 60 -14.75 -1.18 -1.42
CA LEU A 60 -14.60 -1.98 -0.21
C LEU A 60 -15.01 -3.43 -0.45
N TYR A 61 -15.98 -3.69 -1.32
CA TYR A 61 -16.43 -5.04 -1.63
C TYR A 61 -15.35 -5.82 -2.38
N GLU A 62 -14.69 -5.19 -3.36
CA GLU A 62 -13.53 -5.80 -4.04
C GLU A 62 -12.39 -6.08 -3.04
N LEU A 63 -12.09 -5.14 -2.14
CA LEU A 63 -11.04 -5.33 -1.13
C LEU A 63 -11.35 -6.48 -0.17
N GLU A 64 -12.60 -6.58 0.30
CA GLU A 64 -13.05 -7.69 1.14
C GLU A 64 -12.85 -9.03 0.44
N GLN A 65 -13.27 -9.17 -0.82
CA GLN A 65 -13.07 -10.39 -1.60
C GLN A 65 -11.60 -10.77 -1.77
N GLN A 66 -10.69 -9.80 -1.89
CA GLN A 66 -9.25 -10.09 -1.92
C GLN A 66 -8.80 -10.62 -0.56
N LEU A 67 -9.18 -9.95 0.53
CA LEU A 67 -8.72 -10.29 1.88
C LEU A 67 -9.24 -11.65 2.35
N GLU A 68 -10.42 -12.07 1.90
CA GLU A 68 -10.96 -13.41 2.15
C GLU A 68 -10.06 -14.56 1.67
N ARG A 69 -9.17 -14.30 0.70
CA ARG A 69 -8.19 -15.28 0.22
C ARG A 69 -7.15 -15.65 1.26
N LYS A 70 -6.98 -14.84 2.31
CA LYS A 70 -6.07 -15.06 3.46
C LYS A 70 -4.63 -15.43 3.08
N CYS A 71 -4.14 -14.87 1.97
CA CYS A 71 -2.78 -15.11 1.46
C CYS A 71 -1.87 -13.88 1.52
N TYR A 72 -2.38 -12.76 2.05
CA TYR A 72 -1.62 -11.51 2.19
C TYR A 72 -0.98 -11.41 3.57
N GLU A 73 0.31 -11.04 3.59
CA GLU A 73 1.03 -10.75 4.84
C GLU A 73 0.67 -9.37 5.38
N ALA A 74 0.34 -8.42 4.50
CA ALA A 74 -0.09 -7.08 4.87
C ALA A 74 -0.92 -6.39 3.78
N VAL A 75 -1.60 -5.32 4.19
CA VAL A 75 -2.21 -4.33 3.32
C VAL A 75 -1.56 -2.98 3.57
N LEU A 76 -1.10 -2.29 2.51
CA LEU A 76 -0.57 -0.94 2.61
C LEU A 76 -1.49 0.04 1.89
N ILE A 77 -1.99 1.04 2.61
CA ILE A 77 -2.96 2.00 2.11
C ILE A 77 -2.48 3.42 2.40
N VAL A 78 -2.58 4.30 1.40
CA VAL A 78 -2.43 5.73 1.61
C VAL A 78 -3.82 6.33 1.84
N ILE A 79 -4.05 6.84 3.05
CA ILE A 79 -5.32 7.46 3.41
C ILE A 79 -5.39 8.83 2.72
N MET A 80 -6.37 9.00 1.81
CA MET A 80 -6.74 10.32 1.35
C MET A 80 -7.68 10.96 2.36
N LYS A 81 -7.33 12.17 2.81
CA LYS A 81 -8.24 13.00 3.60
C LYS A 81 -9.31 13.51 2.66
N GLN A 82 -10.51 12.95 2.72
CA GLN A 82 -11.68 13.54 2.08
C GLN A 82 -11.92 14.91 2.72
N ALA A 83 -11.95 15.96 1.91
CA ALA A 83 -12.46 17.24 2.35
C ALA A 83 -13.92 17.00 2.76
N ARG A 84 -14.26 17.35 4.00
CA ARG A 84 -15.67 17.48 4.40
C ARG A 84 -16.16 18.74 3.70
N GLU A 85 -17.16 18.61 2.83
CA GLU A 85 -18.04 19.72 2.48
C GLU A 85 -18.82 20.17 3.71
#